data_AF-A0A5C9AFG9-F1
#
_entry.id   AF-A0A5C9AFG9-F1
#
_cell.length_a   1.000
_cell.length_b   1.000
_cell.length_c   1.000
_cell.angle_alpha   90.00
_cell.angle_beta   90.00
_cell.angle_gamma   90.00
#
_symmetry.space_group_name_H-M   'P 1'
#
loop_
_entity.id
_entity.type
_entity.pdbx_description
1 polymer ?
#
loop_
_entity_poly.entity_id
_entity_poly.type
_entity_poly.pdbx_seq_one_letter_code
_entity_poly.pdbx_strand_id
1 'polypeptide(L)'
;IAEATHNSMLVELFRQSWQWRENNPMWIQLHSHLDDSLYRKEWLGDHKQILAALIKKDARAAKLAMWQHLENVKQRLLEFSNVDDIYFDGYLFDSWPLDKVDA
;
A
#
# COMPACT_ATOMS: atom_id res chain seq x y z
N ILE A 1 6.34 -12.55 -1.48
CA ILE A 1 6.66 -12.16 -0.08
C ILE A 1 5.88 -13.03 0.92
N ALA A 2 4.55 -13.06 0.87
CA ALA A 2 3.74 -13.87 1.82
C ALA A 2 4.16 -15.36 1.87
N GLU A 3 4.39 -16.01 0.73
CA GLU A 3 4.83 -17.42 0.68
C GLU A 3 6.19 -17.66 1.35
N ALA A 4 7.09 -16.67 1.30
CA ALA A 4 8.41 -16.76 1.96
C ALA A 4 8.32 -16.75 3.50
N THR A 5 7.16 -16.44 4.07
CA THR A 5 6.93 -16.53 5.52
C THR A 5 6.68 -17.96 5.99
N HIS A 6 6.48 -18.91 5.07
CA HIS A 6 6.07 -20.29 5.37
C HIS A 6 4.80 -20.39 6.24
N ASN A 7 3.96 -19.36 6.23
CA ASN A 7 2.68 -19.33 6.93
C ASN A 7 1.54 -19.49 5.91
N SER A 8 0.99 -20.70 5.82
CA SER A 8 -0.07 -21.03 4.87
C SER A 8 -1.35 -20.22 5.08
N MET A 9 -1.69 -19.92 6.33
CA MET A 9 -2.86 -19.08 6.66
C MET A 9 -2.68 -17.65 6.16
N LEU A 10 -1.50 -17.05 6.34
CA LEU A 10 -1.18 -15.71 5.81
C LEU A 10 -1.28 -15.67 4.28
N VAL A 11 -0.77 -16.71 3.62
CA VAL A 11 -0.83 -16.83 2.16
C VAL A 11 -2.28 -16.88 1.68
N GLU A 12 -3.13 -17.67 2.33
CA GLU A 12 -4.53 -17.80 1.95
C GLU A 12 -5.31 -16.50 2.15
N LEU A 13 -5.16 -15.86 3.32
CA LEU A 13 -5.78 -14.55 3.58
C LEU A 13 -5.36 -13.50 2.55
N PHE A 14 -4.07 -13.46 2.21
CA PHE A 14 -3.57 -12.54 1.21
C PHE A 14 -4.21 -12.80 -0.16
N ARG A 15 -4.28 -14.05 -0.61
CA ARG A 15 -4.90 -14.42 -1.89
C ARG A 15 -6.38 -14.03 -1.93
N GLN A 16 -7.12 -14.29 -0.85
CA GLN A 16 -8.52 -13.90 -0.76
C GLN A 16 -8.68 -12.37 -0.82
N SER A 17 -7.87 -11.62 -0.06
CA SER A 17 -7.90 -10.15 -0.09
C SER A 17 -7.58 -9.58 -1.48
N TRP A 18 -6.66 -10.24 -2.21
CA TRP A 18 -6.29 -9.85 -3.56
C TRP A 18 -7.45 -10.03 -4.54
N GLN A 19 -8.18 -11.14 -4.43
CA GLN A 19 -9.38 -11.37 -5.24
C GLN A 19 -10.46 -10.33 -4.98
N TRP A 20 -10.69 -9.93 -3.72
CA TRP A 20 -11.64 -8.84 -3.42
C TRP A 20 -11.22 -7.52 -4.04
N ARG A 21 -9.93 -7.19 -3.99
CA ARG A 21 -9.37 -5.98 -4.61
C ARG A 21 -9.57 -5.98 -6.13
N GLU A 22 -9.23 -7.07 -6.81
CA GLU A 22 -9.33 -7.16 -8.27
C GLU A 22 -10.78 -7.15 -8.78
N ASN A 23 -11.72 -7.64 -7.97
CA ASN A 23 -13.14 -7.67 -8.34
C ASN A 23 -13.95 -6.47 -7.82
N ASN A 24 -13.31 -5.49 -7.17
CA ASN A 24 -14.00 -4.32 -6.63
C ASN A 24 -14.16 -3.23 -7.73
N PRO A 25 -15.39 -2.88 -8.16
CA PRO A 25 -15.60 -1.89 -9.22
C PRO A 25 -15.02 -0.51 -8.89
N MET A 26 -15.09 -0.08 -7.63
CA MET A 26 -14.52 1.19 -7.17
C MET A 26 -12.99 1.16 -7.28
N TRP A 27 -12.36 0.04 -6.92
CA TRP A 27 -10.92 -0.13 -7.06
C TRP A 27 -10.46 -0.03 -8.52
N ILE A 28 -11.17 -0.72 -9.42
CA ILE A 28 -10.90 -0.71 -10.87
C ILE A 28 -11.03 0.72 -11.42
N GLN A 29 -12.10 1.41 -11.09
CA GLN A 29 -12.35 2.79 -11.55
C GLN A 29 -11.25 3.73 -11.06
N LEU A 30 -10.92 3.70 -9.77
CA LEU A 30 -9.89 4.54 -9.19
C LEU A 30 -8.51 4.28 -9.83
N HIS A 31 -8.19 3.02 -10.11
CA HIS A 31 -6.92 2.65 -10.75
C HIS A 31 -6.84 2.99 -12.24
N SER A 32 -7.97 3.19 -12.92
CA SER A 32 -7.97 3.63 -14.33
C SER A 32 -7.35 5.03 -14.50
N HIS A 33 -7.36 5.84 -13.44
CA HIS A 33 -6.74 7.18 -13.43
C HIS A 33 -5.23 7.15 -13.13
N LEU A 34 -4.69 6.00 -12.70
CA LEU A 34 -3.30 5.85 -12.24
C LEU A 34 -2.31 5.50 -13.36
N ASP A 35 -2.71 5.57 -14.63
CA ASP A 35 -1.86 5.22 -15.76
C ASP A 35 -0.77 6.27 -16.10
N ASP A 36 -0.54 7.23 -15.19
CA ASP A 36 0.51 8.23 -15.31
C ASP A 36 1.91 7.60 -15.21
N SER A 37 2.77 7.97 -16.17
CA SER A 37 4.18 7.59 -16.22
C SER A 37 4.98 8.02 -14.99
N LEU A 38 4.60 9.13 -14.33
CA LEU A 38 5.28 9.63 -13.14
C LEU A 38 4.98 8.74 -11.92
N TYR A 39 3.71 8.45 -11.67
CA TYR A 39 3.28 7.56 -10.59
C TYR A 39 3.97 6.20 -10.68
N ARG A 40 4.03 5.63 -11.89
CA ARG A 40 4.68 4.34 -12.13
C ARG A 40 6.17 4.35 -11.74
N LYS A 41 6.87 5.47 -11.92
CA LYS A 41 8.28 5.60 -11.51
C LYS A 41 8.43 5.64 -10.00
N GLU A 42 7.58 6.39 -9.32
CA GLU A 42 7.57 6.50 -7.86
C GLU A 42 7.22 5.15 -7.21
N TRP A 43 6.16 4.51 -7.70
CA TRP A 43 5.76 3.17 -7.28
C TRP A 43 6.89 2.15 -7.46
N LEU A 44 7.57 2.15 -8.61
CA LEU A 44 8.73 1.28 -8.82
C LEU A 44 9.88 1.59 -7.84
N GLY A 45 10.05 2.86 -7.49
CA GLY A 45 11.00 3.31 -6.47
C GLY A 45 10.73 2.68 -5.11
N ASP A 46 9.47 2.72 -4.65
CA ASP A 46 9.05 2.10 -3.40
C ASP A 46 9.34 0.60 -3.38
N HIS A 47 8.97 -0.10 -4.45
CA HIS A 47 9.19 -1.54 -4.58
C HIS A 47 10.67 -1.93 -4.56
N LYS A 48 11.55 -1.10 -5.15
CA LYS A 48 13.00 -1.30 -5.06
C LYS A 48 13.51 -1.17 -3.63
N GLN A 49 12.97 -0.25 -2.83
CA GLN A 49 13.36 -0.08 -1.43
C GLN A 49 12.93 -1.28 -0.58
N ILE A 50 11.70 -1.76 -0.76
CA ILE A 50 11.19 -2.98 -0.11
C ILE A 50 12.10 -4.16 -0.45
N LEU A 51 12.39 -4.38 -1.73
CA LEU A 51 13.23 -5.48 -2.18
C LEU A 51 14.66 -5.38 -1.61
N ALA A 52 15.25 -4.18 -1.61
CA ALA A 52 16.59 -3.98 -1.05
C ALA A 52 16.65 -4.30 0.45
N ALA A 53 15.63 -3.91 1.22
CA ALA A 53 15.55 -4.22 2.65
C ALA A 53 15.39 -5.74 2.91
N LEU A 54 14.57 -6.41 2.10
CA LEU A 54 14.39 -7.87 2.15
C LEU A 54 15.68 -8.63 1.82
N ILE A 55 16.42 -8.20 0.77
CA ILE A 55 17.72 -8.80 0.41
C ILE A 55 18.73 -8.67 1.54
N LYS A 56 18.75 -7.51 2.21
CA LYS A 56 19.60 -7.26 3.39
C LYS A 56 19.15 -8.02 4.65
N LYS A 57 17.98 -8.68 4.61
CA LYS A 57 17.33 -9.34 5.75
C LYS A 57 17.10 -8.40 6.93
N ASP A 58 16.90 -7.11 6.67
CA ASP A 58 16.59 -6.12 7.69
C ASP A 58 15.07 -6.04 7.87
N ALA A 59 14.58 -6.72 8.91
CA ALA A 59 13.14 -6.78 9.19
C ALA A 59 12.53 -5.41 9.52
N ARG A 60 13.27 -4.53 10.22
CA ARG A 60 12.76 -3.19 10.58
C ARG A 60 12.67 -2.31 9.34
N ALA A 61 13.73 -2.29 8.54
CA ALA A 61 13.75 -1.53 7.29
C ALA A 61 12.72 -2.06 6.29
N ALA A 62 12.50 -3.37 6.19
CA ALA A 62 11.48 -3.94 5.30
C ALA A 62 10.07 -3.55 5.74
N LYS A 63 9.78 -3.56 7.05
CA LYS A 63 8.51 -3.10 7.60
C LYS A 63 8.29 -1.61 7.32
N LEU A 64 9.31 -0.78 7.55
CA LEU A 64 9.24 0.67 7.29
C LEU A 64 9.03 0.97 5.80
N ALA A 65 9.78 0.32 4.91
CA ALA A 65 9.66 0.50 3.47
C ALA A 65 8.26 0.09 2.96
N MET A 66 7.70 -1.01 3.48
CA MET A 66 6.34 -1.44 3.14
C MET A 66 5.30 -0.44 3.65
N TRP A 67 5.45 0.07 4.88
CA TRP A 67 4.55 1.08 5.43
C TRP A 67 4.59 2.37 4.60
N GLN A 68 5.79 2.85 4.24
CA GLN A 68 5.94 4.04 3.41
C GLN A 68 5.31 3.85 2.03
N HIS A 69 5.47 2.66 1.43
CA HIS A 69 4.82 2.33 0.17
C HIS A 69 3.29 2.42 0.27
N LEU A 70 2.70 1.85 1.32
CA LEU A 70 1.24 1.91 1.53
C LEU A 70 0.76 3.33 1.79
N GLU A 71 1.54 4.15 2.50
CA GLU A 71 1.24 5.56 2.73
C GLU A 71 1.26 6.35 1.42
N ASN A 72 2.26 6.14 0.56
CA ASN A 72 2.32 6.77 -0.76
C ASN A 72 1.13 6.37 -1.64
N VAL A 73 0.75 5.08 -1.63
CA VAL A 73 -0.44 4.59 -2.35
C VAL A 73 -1.69 5.28 -1.81
N LYS A 74 -1.87 5.34 -0.48
CA LYS A 74 -3.02 6.02 0.14
C LYS A 74 -3.12 7.47 -0.33
N GLN A 75 -2.04 8.25 -0.22
CA GLN A 75 -2.03 9.65 -0.65
C GLN A 75 -2.41 9.79 -2.12
N ARG A 76 -1.84 8.96 -3.00
CA ARG A 76 -2.19 8.96 -4.42
C ARG A 76 -3.66 8.63 -4.66
N LEU A 77 -4.23 7.67 -3.95
CA LEU A 77 -5.65 7.32 -4.09
C LEU A 77 -6.57 8.44 -3.58
N LEU A 78 -6.19 9.14 -2.51
CA LEU A 78 -6.91 10.30 -2.00
C LEU A 78 -6.90 11.48 -2.98
N GLU A 79 -5.81 11.71 -3.72
CA GLU A 79 -5.74 12.74 -4.77
C GLU A 79 -6.80 12.55 -5.87
N PHE A 80 -7.17 11.29 -6.18
CA PHE A 80 -8.22 10.97 -7.16
C PHE A 80 -9.60 10.76 -6.53
N SER A 81 -9.69 10.82 -5.20
CA SER A 81 -10.96 10.77 -4.49
C SER A 81 -11.63 12.14 -4.53
N ASN A 82 -12.97 12.19 -4.47
CA ASN A 82 -13.70 13.45 -4.39
C ASN A 82 -13.57 14.05 -2.97
N VAL A 83 -12.42 14.64 -2.68
CA VAL A 83 -12.08 15.18 -1.36
C VAL A 83 -12.96 16.36 -0.94
N ASP A 84 -13.64 16.99 -1.90
CA ASP A 84 -14.55 18.12 -1.68
C ASP A 84 -15.99 17.66 -1.39
N ASP A 85 -16.28 16.34 -1.41
CA ASP A 85 -17.58 15.82 -1.02
C ASP A 85 -17.83 16.03 0.47
N ILE A 86 -18.99 16.59 0.83
CA ILE A 86 -19.38 16.82 2.23
C ILE A 86 -19.54 15.52 3.03
N TYR A 87 -19.68 14.38 2.35
CA TYR A 87 -19.73 13.05 2.96
C TYR A 87 -18.36 12.34 2.94
N PHE A 88 -17.31 13.00 2.46
CA PHE A 88 -15.97 12.42 2.45
C PHE A 88 -15.37 12.42 3.87
N ASP A 89 -15.14 11.22 4.40
CA ASP A 89 -14.58 10.97 5.72
C ASP A 89 -13.04 10.91 5.70
N GLY A 90 -12.40 11.75 4.89
CA GLY A 90 -10.94 11.76 4.69
C GLY A 90 -10.11 11.82 5.97
N TYR A 91 -10.63 12.47 7.02
CA TYR A 91 -10.02 12.56 8.35
C TYR A 91 -9.85 11.21 9.06
N LEU A 92 -10.61 10.17 8.68
CA LEU A 92 -10.44 8.82 9.23
C LEU A 92 -9.15 8.14 8.75
N PHE A 93 -8.54 8.65 7.67
CA PHE A 93 -7.39 8.05 7.01
C PHE A 93 -6.08 8.78 7.31
N ASP A 94 -6.03 9.55 8.40
CA ASP A 94 -4.80 10.18 8.88
C ASP A 94 -3.70 9.16 9.16
N SER A 95 -2.46 9.52 8.81
CA SER A 95 -1.31 8.62 8.88
C SER A 95 -0.91 8.36 10.34
N TRP A 96 -0.82 7.09 10.73
CA TRP A 96 -0.26 6.71 12.03
C TRP A 96 1.21 6.32 11.88
N PRO A 97 2.17 7.13 12.36
CA PRO A 97 3.58 6.90 12.08
C PRO A 97 4.13 5.74 12.92
N LEU A 98 5.02 4.94 12.32
CA LEU A 98 5.56 3.72 12.94
C LEU A 98 6.54 3.99 14.09
N ASP A 99 7.05 5.22 14.23
CA ASP A 99 7.92 5.65 15.33
C ASP A 99 7.18 5.76 16.68
N LYS A 100 5.85 5.83 16.67
CA LYS A 100 5.01 5.93 17.87
C LYS A 100 4.65 4.59 18.52
N VAL A 101 5.08 3.46 17.97
CA VAL A 101 4.70 2.11 18.45
C VAL A 101 5.71 1.53 19.46
N ASP A 102 6.89 2.12 19.57
CA ASP A 102 7.97 1.68 20.49
C ASP A 102 8.13 2.59 21.73
N ALA A 103 7.09 3.34 22.13
CA ALA A 103 7.06 4.20 23.32
C ALA A 103 6.29 3.58 24.49
#